data_AF-A0AAJ3K5N0-F1
#
_entry.id   AF-A0AAJ3K5N0-F1
#
_cell.length_a   1.000
_cell.length_b   1.000
_cell.length_c   1.000
_cell.angle_alpha   90.00
_cell.angle_beta   90.00
_cell.angle_gamma   90.00
#
_symmetry.space_group_name_H-M   'P 1'
#
loop_
_entity.id
_entity.type
_entity.pdbx_description
1 polymer ?
#
loop_
_entity_poly.entity_id
_entity_poly.type
_entity_poly.pdbx_seq_one_letter_code
_entity_poly.pdbx_strand_id
1 'polypeptide(L)'
;MVKPLYEKYLNNLENKDFIAYFPNEKWISYEQYKSSYIDRHFGDIVSAYFHFIWITFVILLFFYPHHRTLRLNRKYRVLYSQNIVGTAVVTVPEKGDPLSGILYNRFSIYPFGRGQHFSLSVTLKLFEGKARDGFFLGIYPTPNAEHNEHIVRAMREFFTQDNPEFLQHIGRCYRPPWCRPLIAFCNSLSPIYFPFFHRKKAEKAIAEYQAEWNKLSPKQQQARYHAVQKRQQEINDTLKQQGFYNEVDHRWTWRDD
;
A
#
# COMPACT_ATOMS: atom_id res chain seq x y z
N MET A 1 35.73 -5.29 31.05
CA MET A 1 34.71 -6.12 31.75
C MET A 1 35.19 -7.53 32.12
N VAL A 2 36.13 -8.17 31.42
CA VAL A 2 36.52 -9.57 31.71
C VAL A 2 37.52 -9.72 32.88
N LYS A 3 38.41 -8.74 33.09
CA LYS A 3 39.42 -8.74 34.17
C LYS A 3 38.89 -9.02 35.59
N PRO A 4 37.81 -8.37 36.09
CA PRO A 4 37.26 -8.69 37.41
C PRO A 4 36.62 -10.09 37.49
N LEU A 5 36.13 -10.64 36.37
CA LEU A 5 35.63 -12.03 36.32
C LEU A 5 36.79 -13.03 36.38
N TYR A 6 37.93 -12.70 35.78
CA TYR A 6 39.14 -13.50 35.89
C TYR A 6 39.70 -13.49 37.32
N GLU A 7 39.71 -12.34 38.00
CA GLU A 7 40.10 -12.25 39.41
C GLU A 7 39.18 -13.10 40.31
N LYS A 8 37.86 -13.07 40.06
CA LYS A 8 36.90 -13.95 40.75
C LYS A 8 37.15 -15.43 40.47
N TYR A 9 37.50 -15.78 39.23
CA TYR A 9 37.87 -17.14 38.85
C TYR A 9 39.11 -17.63 39.61
N LEU A 10 40.14 -16.79 39.73
CA LEU A 10 41.34 -17.11 40.52
C LEU A 10 40.99 -17.33 42.00
N ASN A 11 40.18 -16.45 42.60
CA ASN A 11 39.76 -16.61 43.99
C ASN A 11 38.94 -17.89 44.23
N ASN A 12 38.16 -18.33 43.24
CA ASN A 12 37.40 -19.58 43.34
C ASN A 12 38.30 -20.82 43.29
N LEU A 13 39.40 -20.77 42.53
CA LEU A 13 40.39 -21.87 42.48
C LEU A 13 41.14 -22.05 43.81
N GLU A 14 41.10 -21.06 44.71
CA GLU A 14 41.64 -21.16 46.06
C GLU A 14 40.61 -21.63 47.10
N ASN A 15 39.31 -21.67 46.73
CA ASN A 15 38.23 -22.08 47.62
C ASN A 15 38.07 -23.61 47.64
N LYS A 16 38.19 -24.21 48.84
CA LYS A 16 38.10 -25.66 49.05
C LYS A 16 36.79 -26.28 48.56
N ASP A 17 35.67 -25.58 48.72
CA ASP A 17 34.36 -26.07 48.29
C ASP A 17 34.30 -26.13 46.76
N PHE A 18 34.79 -25.09 46.08
CA PHE A 18 34.81 -25.03 44.62
C PHE A 18 35.69 -26.14 44.02
N ILE A 19 36.86 -26.38 44.60
CA ILE A 19 37.77 -27.47 44.20
C ILE A 19 37.09 -28.85 44.36
N ALA A 20 36.32 -29.04 45.43
CA ALA A 20 35.59 -30.30 45.66
C ALA A 20 34.52 -30.55 44.60
N TYR A 21 33.83 -29.51 44.12
CA TYR A 21 32.82 -29.62 43.07
C TYR A 21 33.41 -29.67 41.65
N PHE A 22 34.58 -29.05 41.41
CA PHE A 22 35.22 -28.95 40.11
C PHE A 22 36.71 -29.35 40.16
N PRO A 23 37.04 -30.63 40.45
CA PRO A 23 38.40 -31.07 40.73
C PRO A 23 39.36 -31.01 39.53
N ASN A 24 38.82 -30.87 38.32
CA ASN A 24 39.59 -30.85 37.07
C ASN A 24 39.87 -29.42 36.55
N GLU A 25 39.36 -28.39 37.24
CA GLU A 25 39.55 -27.00 36.83
C GLU A 25 40.99 -26.56 37.13
N LYS A 26 41.69 -25.99 36.14
CA LYS A 26 43.12 -25.63 36.24
C LYS A 26 43.32 -24.15 35.99
N TRP A 27 44.34 -23.57 36.62
CA TRP A 27 44.78 -22.22 36.32
C TRP A 27 45.09 -22.05 34.83
N ILE A 28 44.47 -21.05 34.20
CA ILE A 28 44.72 -20.65 32.82
C ILE A 28 45.12 -19.18 32.78
N SER A 29 45.88 -18.78 31.75
CA SER A 29 46.32 -17.39 31.64
C SER A 29 45.14 -16.44 31.36
N TYR A 30 45.31 -15.15 31.67
CA TYR A 30 44.27 -14.15 31.41
C TYR A 30 43.83 -14.12 29.94
N GLU A 31 44.75 -14.21 28.99
CA GLU A 31 44.40 -14.22 27.56
C GLU A 31 43.65 -15.49 27.16
N GLN A 32 44.01 -16.66 27.72
CA GLN A 32 43.27 -17.91 27.51
C GLN A 32 41.87 -17.87 28.11
N TYR A 33 41.74 -17.34 29.34
CA TYR A 33 40.45 -17.14 29.99
C TYR A 33 39.58 -16.18 29.20
N LYS A 34 40.15 -15.06 28.75
CA LYS A 34 39.46 -14.04 27.97
C LYS A 34 39.00 -14.57 26.61
N SER A 35 39.85 -15.30 25.87
CA SER A 35 39.44 -15.94 24.61
C SER A 35 38.31 -16.92 24.87
N SER A 36 38.49 -17.85 25.83
CA SER A 36 37.47 -18.85 26.17
C SER A 36 36.14 -18.22 26.60
N TYR A 37 36.20 -17.11 27.34
CA TYR A 37 35.03 -16.35 27.77
C TYR A 37 34.33 -15.69 26.58
N ILE A 38 35.09 -15.05 25.68
CA ILE A 38 34.54 -14.43 24.47
C ILE A 38 33.94 -15.49 23.56
N ASP A 39 34.65 -16.58 23.29
CA ASP A 39 34.20 -17.67 22.41
C ASP A 39 32.92 -18.32 22.95
N ARG A 40 32.85 -18.54 24.27
CA ARG A 40 31.67 -19.09 24.95
C ARG A 40 30.45 -18.18 24.82
N HIS A 41 30.63 -16.86 24.86
CA HIS A 41 29.54 -15.89 24.80
C HIS A 41 29.30 -15.30 23.40
N PHE A 42 30.15 -15.59 22.42
CA PHE A 42 30.02 -15.09 21.06
C PHE A 42 28.67 -15.52 20.45
N GLY A 43 28.29 -16.77 20.65
CA GLY A 43 26.98 -17.30 20.21
C GLY A 43 25.80 -16.55 20.83
N ASP A 44 25.86 -16.25 22.13
CA ASP A 44 24.82 -15.48 22.83
C ASP A 44 24.70 -14.06 22.29
N ILE A 45 25.84 -13.41 22.02
CA ILE A 45 25.91 -12.06 21.46
C ILE A 45 25.32 -12.03 20.04
N VAL A 46 25.77 -12.94 19.17
CA VAL A 46 25.25 -13.05 17.79
C VAL A 46 23.75 -13.35 17.80
N SER A 47 23.32 -14.26 18.67
CA SER A 47 21.91 -14.58 18.86
C SER A 47 21.12 -13.33 19.28
N ALA A 48 21.58 -12.57 20.27
CA ALA A 48 20.91 -11.35 20.72
C ALA A 48 20.77 -10.30 19.60
N TYR A 49 21.83 -10.06 18.83
CA TYR A 49 21.76 -9.16 17.66
C TYR A 49 20.82 -9.69 16.58
N PHE A 50 20.85 -10.99 16.29
CA PHE A 50 19.94 -11.61 15.32
C PHE A 50 18.49 -11.46 15.76
N HIS A 51 18.17 -11.70 17.04
CA HIS A 51 16.83 -11.47 17.59
C HIS A 51 16.43 -10.00 17.46
N PHE A 52 17.31 -9.05 17.76
CA PHE A 52 17.02 -7.63 17.62
C PHE A 52 16.77 -7.22 16.15
N ILE A 53 17.62 -7.66 15.22
CA ILE A 53 17.47 -7.41 13.78
C ILE A 53 16.20 -8.07 13.26
N TRP A 54 15.93 -9.32 13.64
CA TRP A 54 14.74 -10.06 13.23
C TRP A 54 13.48 -9.40 13.75
N ILE A 55 13.42 -9.03 15.03
CA ILE A 55 12.28 -8.31 15.62
C ILE A 55 12.10 -6.97 14.92
N THR A 56 13.18 -6.23 14.66
CA THR A 56 13.10 -4.95 13.93
C THR A 56 12.63 -5.14 12.49
N PHE A 57 13.09 -6.18 11.80
CA PHE A 57 12.67 -6.52 10.45
C PHE A 57 11.20 -6.92 10.42
N VAL A 58 10.77 -7.75 11.36
CA VAL A 58 9.37 -8.12 11.57
C VAL A 58 8.54 -6.86 11.85
N ILE A 59 8.98 -5.98 12.75
CA ILE A 59 8.37 -4.66 13.00
C ILE A 59 8.31 -3.86 11.70
N LEU A 60 9.36 -3.75 10.90
CA LEU A 60 9.34 -3.00 9.64
C LEU A 60 8.37 -3.60 8.63
N LEU A 61 8.26 -4.92 8.54
CA LEU A 61 7.20 -5.59 7.76
C LEU A 61 5.81 -5.25 8.34
N PHE A 62 5.72 -5.16 9.67
CA PHE A 62 4.55 -4.73 10.45
C PHE A 62 4.31 -3.20 10.52
N PHE A 63 5.15 -2.37 9.94
CA PHE A 63 4.96 -0.91 9.92
C PHE A 63 5.26 -0.34 8.53
N TYR A 64 5.32 -1.21 7.51
CA TYR A 64 5.55 -0.78 6.15
C TYR A 64 4.41 0.15 5.69
N PRO A 65 4.73 1.38 5.24
CA PRO A 65 3.73 2.35 4.81
C PRO A 65 2.85 1.86 3.65
N HIS A 66 1.63 1.42 3.95
CA HIS A 66 0.65 1.10 2.92
C HIS A 66 -0.26 2.29 2.65
N HIS A 67 -0.02 2.94 1.52
CA HIS A 67 -0.89 3.98 0.98
C HIS A 67 -2.31 3.42 0.80
N ARG A 68 -3.27 3.89 1.60
CA ARG A 68 -4.69 3.62 1.36
C ARG A 68 -5.19 4.57 0.29
N THR A 69 -5.06 4.11 -0.94
CA THR A 69 -5.50 4.76 -2.16
C THR A 69 -7.00 4.63 -2.38
N LEU A 70 -7.54 5.54 -3.20
CA LEU A 70 -8.92 5.68 -3.70
C LEU A 70 -9.99 4.76 -3.11
N ARG A 71 -11.02 5.36 -2.53
CA ARG A 71 -12.21 4.68 -2.06
C ARG A 71 -13.41 5.08 -2.89
N LEU A 72 -14.23 4.08 -3.16
CA LEU A 72 -15.51 4.22 -3.84
C LEU A 72 -16.62 4.07 -2.80
N ASN A 73 -17.60 4.97 -2.82
CA ASN A 73 -18.77 4.86 -1.96
C ASN A 73 -20.04 5.01 -2.80
N ARG A 74 -20.76 3.90 -2.96
CA ARG A 74 -22.03 3.86 -3.70
C ARG A 74 -23.14 4.62 -2.98
N LYS A 75 -23.25 4.49 -1.65
CA LYS A 75 -24.29 5.15 -0.83
C LYS A 75 -24.26 6.67 -0.99
N TYR A 76 -23.08 7.26 -0.93
CA TYR A 76 -22.90 8.71 -1.11
C TYR A 76 -22.63 9.09 -2.58
N ARG A 77 -22.45 8.11 -3.47
CA ARG A 77 -22.08 8.27 -4.88
C ARG A 77 -20.85 9.17 -5.08
N VAL A 78 -19.76 8.84 -4.37
CA VAL A 78 -18.50 9.60 -4.39
C VAL A 78 -17.26 8.71 -4.52
N LEU A 79 -16.23 9.29 -5.11
CA LEU A 79 -14.84 8.84 -5.10
C LEU A 79 -14.07 9.72 -4.12
N TYR A 80 -13.28 9.13 -3.22
CA TYR A 80 -12.52 9.91 -2.25
C TYR A 80 -11.19 9.27 -1.88
N SER A 81 -10.21 10.09 -1.52
CA SER A 81 -8.87 9.67 -1.10
C SER A 81 -8.45 10.49 0.11
N GLN A 82 -7.67 9.89 1.01
CA GLN A 82 -7.15 10.56 2.20
C GLN A 82 -5.64 10.37 2.28
N ASN A 83 -4.91 11.48 2.40
CA ASN A 83 -3.47 11.51 2.57
C ASN A 83 -3.11 12.43 3.76
N ILE A 84 -1.80 12.61 3.99
CA ILE A 84 -1.28 13.45 5.09
C ILE A 84 -1.75 14.91 4.97
N VAL A 85 -1.99 15.38 3.75
CA VAL A 85 -2.36 16.79 3.49
C VAL A 85 -3.86 17.03 3.64
N GLY A 86 -4.70 16.05 3.34
CA GLY A 86 -6.15 16.18 3.50
C GLY A 86 -6.95 15.04 2.88
N THR A 87 -8.26 15.30 2.71
CA THR A 87 -9.19 14.38 2.03
C THR A 87 -9.69 15.03 0.75
N ALA A 88 -9.47 14.38 -0.38
CA ALA A 88 -10.05 14.76 -1.67
C ALA A 88 -11.33 13.95 -1.89
N VAL A 89 -12.37 14.61 -2.38
CA VAL A 89 -13.68 14.02 -2.67
C VAL A 89 -14.09 14.47 -4.06
N VAL A 90 -14.76 13.59 -4.79
CA VAL A 90 -15.30 13.80 -6.14
C VAL A 90 -16.66 13.13 -6.19
N THR A 91 -17.67 13.87 -6.64
CA THR A 91 -19.00 13.33 -6.93
C THR A 91 -19.01 12.51 -8.21
N VAL A 92 -19.82 11.45 -8.21
CA VAL A 92 -20.06 10.61 -9.38
C VAL A 92 -21.43 10.97 -9.95
N PRO A 93 -21.54 11.30 -11.26
CA PRO A 93 -22.81 11.74 -11.84
C PRO A 93 -23.85 10.62 -11.80
N GLU A 94 -25.13 10.98 -11.68
CA GLU A 94 -26.23 10.01 -11.73
C GLU A 94 -26.40 9.38 -13.11
N LYS A 95 -26.17 10.17 -14.17
CA LYS A 95 -26.27 9.77 -15.57
C LYS A 95 -24.93 10.00 -16.29
N GLY A 96 -24.57 9.11 -17.20
CA GLY A 96 -23.30 9.16 -17.95
C GLY A 96 -22.18 8.32 -17.32
N ASP A 97 -20.93 8.55 -17.73
CA ASP A 97 -19.77 7.80 -17.24
C ASP A 97 -19.50 8.14 -15.75
N PRO A 98 -19.50 7.14 -14.84
CA PRO A 98 -19.17 7.34 -13.43
C PRO A 98 -17.81 7.98 -13.18
N LEU A 99 -16.86 7.83 -14.12
CA LEU A 99 -15.50 8.37 -13.99
C LEU A 99 -15.34 9.79 -14.55
N SER A 100 -16.44 10.46 -14.94
CA SER A 100 -16.39 11.83 -15.51
C SER A 100 -15.78 12.89 -14.57
N GLY A 101 -15.68 12.59 -13.26
CA GLY A 101 -15.10 13.48 -12.26
C GLY A 101 -13.60 13.26 -11.96
N ILE A 102 -12.96 12.30 -12.62
CA ILE A 102 -11.56 11.95 -12.38
C ILE A 102 -10.75 12.00 -13.67
N LEU A 103 -9.44 12.18 -13.53
CA LEU A 103 -8.48 11.93 -14.59
C LEU A 103 -7.76 10.61 -14.33
N TYR A 104 -7.51 9.82 -15.37
CA TYR A 104 -6.71 8.60 -15.25
C TYR A 104 -5.78 8.37 -16.44
N ASN A 105 -4.69 7.65 -16.17
CA ASN A 105 -3.73 7.18 -17.15
C ASN A 105 -3.32 5.75 -16.80
N ARG A 106 -3.68 4.77 -17.65
CA ARG A 106 -3.35 3.33 -17.52
C ARG A 106 -1.88 3.01 -17.80
N PHE A 107 -1.13 3.93 -18.40
CA PHE A 107 0.26 3.76 -18.85
C PHE A 107 1.16 4.78 -18.16
N SER A 108 0.91 5.02 -16.87
CA SER A 108 1.73 5.92 -16.09
C SER A 108 3.02 5.22 -15.66
N ILE A 109 4.02 6.02 -15.29
CA ILE A 109 5.33 5.53 -14.87
C ILE A 109 5.15 4.73 -13.60
N TYR A 110 5.78 3.56 -13.52
CA TYR A 110 5.93 2.87 -12.26
C TYR A 110 7.24 3.30 -11.57
N PRO A 111 7.16 3.90 -10.36
CA PRO A 111 8.34 4.41 -9.66
C PRO A 111 9.45 3.37 -9.42
N PHE A 112 9.11 2.08 -9.37
CA PHE A 112 10.06 0.98 -9.17
C PHE A 112 10.32 0.16 -10.45
N GLY A 113 9.86 0.64 -11.60
CA GLY A 113 9.79 -0.12 -12.86
C GLY A 113 10.89 0.15 -13.85
N ARG A 114 11.98 0.80 -13.42
CA ARG A 114 13.08 1.22 -14.30
C ARG A 114 12.59 2.01 -15.53
N GLY A 115 11.56 2.86 -15.35
CA GLY A 115 10.98 3.68 -16.41
C GLY A 115 9.88 3.02 -17.25
N GLN A 116 9.41 1.82 -16.87
CA GLN A 116 8.30 1.18 -17.58
C GLN A 116 6.92 1.81 -17.24
N HIS A 117 6.04 1.78 -18.23
CA HIS A 117 4.73 2.44 -18.25
C HIS A 117 3.58 1.44 -18.06
N PHE A 118 3.36 1.03 -16.82
CA PHE A 118 2.36 0.01 -16.49
C PHE A 118 1.55 0.34 -15.23
N SER A 119 1.71 1.53 -14.64
CA SER A 119 0.92 1.92 -13.47
C SER A 119 -0.34 2.68 -13.89
N LEU A 120 -1.43 2.49 -13.15
CA LEU A 120 -2.63 3.29 -13.31
C LEU A 120 -2.50 4.53 -12.41
N SER A 121 -2.32 5.73 -12.96
CA SER A 121 -2.45 6.96 -12.17
C SER A 121 -3.88 7.47 -12.22
N VAL A 122 -4.43 7.91 -11.09
CA VAL A 122 -5.74 8.55 -11.00
C VAL A 122 -5.61 9.87 -10.24
N THR A 123 -6.27 10.91 -10.72
CA THR A 123 -6.34 12.24 -10.10
C THR A 123 -7.79 12.66 -9.87
N LEU A 124 -8.12 13.08 -8.65
CA LEU A 124 -9.44 13.61 -8.28
C LEU A 124 -9.50 15.13 -8.55
N LYS A 125 -10.34 15.62 -9.47
CA LYS A 125 -10.18 16.98 -10.04
C LYS A 125 -11.40 17.91 -9.96
N LEU A 126 -12.53 17.48 -9.38
CA LEU A 126 -13.76 18.31 -9.40
C LEU A 126 -13.70 19.54 -8.48
N PHE A 127 -12.90 19.50 -7.41
CA PHE A 127 -12.63 20.65 -6.52
C PHE A 127 -11.14 20.72 -6.20
N GLU A 128 -10.62 21.94 -6.07
CA GLU A 128 -9.31 22.18 -5.46
C GLU A 128 -9.39 21.82 -3.97
N GLY A 129 -9.02 20.57 -3.66
CA GLY A 129 -8.80 20.14 -2.30
C GLY A 129 -7.41 20.56 -1.82
N LYS A 130 -7.22 20.66 -0.50
CA LYS A 130 -5.88 20.82 0.08
C LYS A 130 -4.99 19.58 -0.17
N ALA A 131 -5.57 18.43 -0.52
CA ALA A 131 -4.83 17.20 -0.75
C ALA A 131 -4.15 17.21 -2.12
N ARG A 132 -2.93 16.64 -2.22
CA ARG A 132 -2.35 16.30 -3.54
C ARG A 132 -3.21 15.21 -4.18
N ASP A 133 -3.90 15.57 -5.26
CA ASP A 133 -5.05 14.82 -5.79
C ASP A 133 -4.71 13.57 -6.61
N GLY A 134 -3.43 13.34 -6.93
CA GLY A 134 -2.96 12.24 -7.76
C GLY A 134 -2.40 11.07 -6.96
N PHE A 135 -2.72 9.84 -7.36
CA PHE A 135 -2.15 8.62 -6.80
C PHE A 135 -2.06 7.49 -7.83
N PHE A 136 -1.18 6.52 -7.55
CA PHE A 136 -0.95 5.36 -8.40
C PHE A 136 -1.68 4.14 -7.84
N LEU A 137 -2.27 3.36 -8.73
CA LEU A 137 -2.95 2.09 -8.53
C LEU A 137 -2.25 1.03 -9.40
N GLY A 138 -2.20 -0.21 -8.92
CA GLY A 138 -1.66 -1.34 -9.66
C GLY A 138 -1.31 -2.51 -8.75
N ILE A 139 -1.43 -3.74 -9.25
CA ILE A 139 -1.01 -4.95 -8.53
C ILE A 139 0.52 -5.04 -8.50
N TYR A 140 1.06 -5.15 -7.29
CA TYR A 140 2.42 -5.62 -7.04
C TYR A 140 2.45 -7.15 -7.07
N PRO A 141 3.47 -7.82 -7.64
CA PRO A 141 4.71 -7.29 -8.23
C PRO A 141 4.69 -7.14 -9.77
N THR A 142 3.63 -7.57 -10.46
CA THR A 142 3.60 -7.62 -11.94
C THR A 142 2.41 -6.84 -12.52
N PRO A 143 2.50 -5.52 -12.57
CA PRO A 143 1.51 -4.67 -13.23
C PRO A 143 1.46 -4.94 -14.74
N ASN A 144 0.23 -4.99 -15.27
CA ASN A 144 -0.10 -5.31 -16.66
C ASN A 144 -1.12 -4.26 -17.17
N ALA A 145 -1.02 -3.84 -18.43
CA ALA A 145 -1.94 -2.91 -19.07
C ALA A 145 -3.41 -3.41 -19.08
N GLU A 146 -3.60 -4.72 -19.17
CA GLU A 146 -4.91 -5.38 -19.05
C GLU A 146 -5.47 -5.24 -17.63
N HIS A 147 -4.61 -5.35 -16.61
CA HIS A 147 -5.02 -5.19 -15.22
C HIS A 147 -5.51 -3.76 -14.92
N ASN A 148 -4.83 -2.74 -15.47
CA ASN A 148 -5.26 -1.36 -15.30
C ASN A 148 -6.61 -1.09 -15.97
N GLU A 149 -6.88 -1.75 -17.11
CA GLU A 149 -8.22 -1.76 -17.70
C GLU A 149 -9.26 -2.30 -16.73
N HIS A 150 -8.93 -3.43 -16.10
CA HIS A 150 -9.84 -4.10 -15.19
C HIS A 150 -10.17 -3.26 -13.96
N ILE A 151 -9.20 -2.52 -13.42
CA ILE A 151 -9.46 -1.57 -12.33
C ILE A 151 -10.41 -0.46 -12.80
N VAL A 152 -10.14 0.16 -13.95
CA VAL A 152 -10.98 1.25 -14.48
C VAL A 152 -12.41 0.78 -14.73
N ARG A 153 -12.58 -0.40 -15.33
CA ARG A 153 -13.89 -1.01 -15.56
C ARG A 153 -14.59 -1.38 -14.25
N ALA A 154 -13.88 -1.98 -13.30
CA ALA A 154 -14.39 -2.30 -11.98
C ALA A 154 -14.95 -1.07 -11.26
N MET A 155 -14.26 0.07 -11.34
CA MET A 155 -14.74 1.32 -10.75
C MET A 155 -16.04 1.78 -11.39
N ARG A 156 -16.19 1.70 -12.71
CA ARG A 156 -17.44 2.05 -13.41
C ARG A 156 -18.58 1.15 -13.01
N GLU A 157 -18.37 -0.16 -13.07
CA GLU A 157 -19.38 -1.15 -12.75
C GLU A 157 -19.83 -1.10 -11.29
N PHE A 158 -18.91 -0.77 -10.39
CA PHE A 158 -19.24 -0.52 -8.98
C PHE A 158 -20.27 0.61 -8.79
N PHE A 159 -20.44 1.53 -9.74
CA PHE A 159 -21.47 2.58 -9.65
C PHE A 159 -22.69 2.33 -10.54
N THR A 160 -22.64 1.37 -11.47
CA THR A 160 -23.72 1.11 -12.43
C THR A 160 -24.51 -0.17 -12.16
N GLN A 161 -23.90 -1.20 -11.56
CA GLN A 161 -24.53 -2.52 -11.36
C GLN A 161 -24.48 -2.95 -9.89
N ASP A 162 -25.54 -3.53 -9.35
CA ASP A 162 -25.57 -4.04 -7.94
C ASP A 162 -24.66 -5.24 -7.70
N ASN A 163 -24.62 -6.18 -8.64
CA ASN A 163 -23.74 -7.34 -8.57
C ASN A 163 -23.14 -7.62 -9.96
N PRO A 164 -22.16 -6.82 -10.41
CA PRO A 164 -21.57 -6.98 -11.74
C PRO A 164 -20.83 -8.32 -11.86
N GLU A 165 -21.16 -9.07 -12.92
CA GLU A 165 -20.56 -10.36 -13.23
C GLU A 165 -19.05 -10.25 -13.45
N PHE A 166 -18.60 -9.18 -14.10
CA PHE A 166 -17.18 -8.89 -14.32
C PHE A 166 -16.40 -8.76 -13.01
N LEU A 167 -16.94 -8.17 -11.94
CA LEU A 167 -16.25 -8.14 -10.64
C LEU A 167 -16.09 -9.54 -10.03
N GLN A 168 -17.02 -10.46 -10.29
CA GLN A 168 -16.88 -11.86 -9.86
C GLN A 168 -15.76 -12.56 -10.64
N HIS A 169 -15.71 -12.33 -11.96
CA HIS A 169 -14.69 -12.88 -12.86
C HIS A 169 -13.28 -12.37 -12.53
N ILE A 170 -13.10 -11.04 -12.49
CA ILE A 170 -11.84 -10.37 -12.10
C ILE A 170 -11.39 -10.78 -10.71
N GLY A 171 -12.34 -10.96 -9.79
CA GLY A 171 -12.07 -11.55 -8.49
C GLY A 171 -11.35 -12.89 -8.61
N ARG A 172 -11.73 -13.78 -9.53
CA ARG A 172 -11.04 -15.07 -9.74
C ARG A 172 -9.65 -14.89 -10.35
N CYS A 173 -9.47 -13.97 -11.31
CA CYS A 173 -8.19 -13.74 -11.99
C CYS A 173 -7.10 -13.19 -11.06
N TYR A 174 -7.46 -12.41 -10.04
CA TYR A 174 -6.51 -11.74 -9.15
C TYR A 174 -6.57 -12.24 -7.69
N ARG A 175 -7.28 -13.33 -7.41
CA ARG A 175 -7.27 -13.99 -6.10
C ARG A 175 -6.21 -15.11 -6.08
N PRO A 176 -5.34 -15.19 -5.07
CA PRO A 176 -4.56 -16.38 -4.82
C PRO A 176 -5.48 -17.50 -4.33
N PRO A 177 -5.20 -18.76 -4.70
CA PRO A 177 -6.10 -19.90 -4.43
C PRO A 177 -6.31 -20.21 -2.93
N TRP A 178 -5.44 -19.73 -2.04
CA TRP A 178 -5.49 -19.97 -0.60
C TRP A 178 -6.09 -18.82 0.23
N CYS A 179 -6.51 -17.70 -0.38
CA CYS A 179 -7.11 -16.58 0.36
C CYS A 179 -8.24 -15.94 -0.44
N ARG A 180 -9.41 -15.76 0.19
CA ARG A 180 -10.62 -15.19 -0.45
C ARG A 180 -10.95 -13.74 -0.04
N PRO A 181 -10.02 -12.76 -0.02
CA PRO A 181 -10.43 -11.39 0.22
C PRO A 181 -11.15 -10.84 -1.02
N LEU A 182 -12.26 -10.14 -0.80
CA LEU A 182 -13.01 -9.43 -1.84
C LEU A 182 -12.07 -8.44 -2.56
N ILE A 183 -11.59 -8.76 -3.77
CA ILE A 183 -10.87 -7.83 -4.67
C ILE A 183 -9.89 -6.92 -3.88
N ALA A 184 -9.22 -7.49 -2.88
CA ALA A 184 -8.34 -6.76 -1.97
C ALA A 184 -6.87 -7.10 -2.27
N PHE A 185 -6.60 -7.57 -3.49
CA PHE A 185 -5.24 -7.69 -4.00
C PHE A 185 -4.79 -6.46 -4.78
N CYS A 186 -5.63 -5.42 -4.80
CA CYS A 186 -5.23 -4.07 -5.18
C CYS A 186 -4.69 -3.41 -3.90
N ASN A 187 -3.36 -3.42 -3.70
CA ASN A 187 -2.64 -2.79 -2.58
C ASN A 187 -2.83 -3.37 -1.14
N SER A 188 -3.50 -4.52 -0.93
CA SER A 188 -4.03 -4.87 0.40
C SER A 188 -3.51 -6.15 1.10
N LEU A 189 -2.47 -6.83 0.62
CA LEU A 189 -1.69 -7.72 1.51
C LEU A 189 -0.49 -6.99 2.10
N SER A 190 -0.80 -6.09 3.02
CA SER A 190 -0.03 -6.01 4.25
C SER A 190 -1.02 -5.98 5.40
N PRO A 191 -0.85 -6.80 6.43
CA PRO A 191 -1.68 -6.80 7.62
C PRO A 191 -1.66 -5.47 8.40
N ILE A 192 -1.10 -4.39 7.86
CA ILE A 192 -0.83 -3.14 8.55
C ILE A 192 -1.32 -1.94 7.75
N TYR A 193 -2.18 -1.21 8.44
CA TYR A 193 -2.78 0.05 8.06
C TYR A 193 -1.70 1.13 8.20
N PHE A 194 -1.47 1.94 7.17
CA PHE A 194 -0.93 3.27 7.48
C PHE A 194 -1.97 4.02 8.33
N PRO A 195 -1.59 4.62 9.47
CA PRO A 195 -2.51 4.93 10.58
C PRO A 195 -3.45 6.13 10.33
N PHE A 196 -3.55 6.65 9.10
CA PHE A 196 -4.18 7.94 8.84
C PHE A 196 -5.50 7.89 8.07
N PHE A 197 -6.09 6.70 7.84
CA PHE A 197 -7.49 6.66 7.39
C PHE A 197 -8.45 6.89 8.57
N HIS A 198 -8.95 8.10 8.71
CA HIS A 198 -9.95 8.48 9.69
C HIS A 198 -11.32 8.54 9.04
N ARG A 199 -12.15 7.52 9.29
CA ARG A 199 -13.53 7.44 8.81
C ARG A 199 -14.33 8.71 9.11
N LYS A 200 -14.28 9.21 10.35
CA LYS A 200 -14.96 10.45 10.74
C LYS A 200 -14.50 11.67 9.92
N LYS A 201 -13.19 11.78 9.62
CA LYS A 201 -12.67 12.87 8.77
C LYS A 201 -13.14 12.71 7.33
N ALA A 202 -13.20 11.49 6.81
CA ALA A 202 -13.70 11.22 5.47
C ALA A 202 -15.20 11.51 5.35
N GLU A 203 -16.01 11.06 6.30
CA GLU A 203 -17.46 11.34 6.34
C GLU A 203 -17.73 12.84 6.44
N LYS A 204 -16.96 13.57 7.27
CA LYS A 204 -17.03 15.03 7.36
C LYS A 204 -16.68 15.70 6.02
N ALA A 205 -15.58 15.30 5.38
CA ALA A 205 -15.18 15.86 4.09
C ALA A 205 -16.19 15.55 2.98
N ILE A 206 -16.81 14.37 2.98
CA ILE A 206 -17.87 14.02 2.04
C ILE A 206 -19.09 14.92 2.25
N ALA A 207 -19.51 15.12 3.50
CA ALA A 207 -20.66 15.97 3.82
C ALA A 207 -20.42 17.44 3.42
N GLU A 208 -19.24 17.98 3.75
CA GLU A 208 -18.83 19.34 3.36
C GLU A 208 -18.79 19.50 1.84
N TYR A 209 -18.18 18.55 1.13
CA TYR A 209 -18.12 18.56 -0.32
C TYR A 209 -19.52 18.51 -0.94
N GLN A 210 -20.39 17.62 -0.46
CA GLN A 210 -21.75 17.49 -0.98
C GLN A 210 -22.56 18.77 -0.72
N ALA A 211 -22.39 19.40 0.44
CA ALA A 211 -23.03 20.68 0.73
C ALA A 211 -22.61 21.77 -0.26
N GLU A 212 -21.32 21.87 -0.60
CA GLU A 212 -20.85 22.83 -1.62
C GLU A 212 -21.30 22.46 -3.04
N TRP A 213 -21.26 21.17 -3.39
CA TRP A 213 -21.71 20.69 -4.70
C TRP A 213 -23.19 20.96 -4.94
N ASN A 214 -24.02 20.80 -3.91
CA ASN A 214 -25.46 21.00 -3.99
C ASN A 214 -25.86 22.48 -4.10
N LYS A 215 -24.97 23.43 -3.78
CA LYS A 215 -25.19 24.87 -4.04
C LYS A 215 -25.09 25.21 -5.54
N LEU A 216 -24.41 24.38 -6.32
CA LEU A 216 -24.21 24.63 -7.75
C LEU A 216 -25.49 24.31 -8.54
N SER A 217 -25.82 25.17 -9.50
CA SER A 217 -26.85 24.86 -10.48
C SER A 217 -26.46 23.62 -11.32
N PRO A 218 -27.43 22.87 -11.88
CA PRO A 218 -27.13 21.74 -12.76
C PRO A 218 -26.20 22.09 -13.92
N LYS A 219 -26.34 23.30 -14.49
CA LYS A 219 -25.46 23.80 -15.55
C LYS A 219 -24.00 23.96 -15.08
N GLN A 220 -23.79 24.45 -13.86
CA GLN A 220 -22.45 24.59 -13.27
C GLN A 220 -21.83 23.23 -12.94
N GLN A 221 -22.62 22.29 -12.41
CA GLN A 221 -22.16 20.92 -12.16
C GLN A 221 -21.73 20.24 -13.46
N GLN A 222 -22.54 20.36 -14.51
CA GLN A 222 -22.24 19.81 -15.84
C GLN A 222 -21.00 20.43 -16.46
N ALA A 223 -20.83 21.75 -16.34
CA ALA A 223 -19.63 22.45 -16.82
C ALA A 223 -18.35 21.93 -16.15
N ARG A 224 -18.40 21.59 -14.84
CA ARG A 224 -17.25 21.00 -14.12
C ARG A 224 -16.90 19.62 -14.63
N TYR A 225 -17.89 18.74 -14.86
CA TYR A 225 -17.63 17.43 -15.47
C TYR A 225 -17.05 17.58 -16.88
N HIS A 226 -17.58 18.47 -17.71
CA HIS A 226 -17.06 18.71 -19.06
C HIS A 226 -15.62 19.20 -19.06
N ALA A 227 -15.22 20.05 -18.10
CA ALA A 227 -13.83 20.49 -17.99
C ALA A 227 -12.88 19.32 -17.70
N VAL A 228 -13.28 18.39 -16.81
CA VAL A 228 -12.50 17.18 -16.51
C VAL A 228 -12.46 16.24 -17.71
N GLN A 229 -13.60 16.01 -18.37
CA GLN A 229 -13.67 15.17 -19.58
C GLN A 229 -12.80 15.71 -20.72
N LYS A 230 -12.81 17.03 -20.95
CA LYS A 230 -11.92 17.66 -21.94
C LYS A 230 -10.46 17.39 -21.60
N ARG A 231 -10.08 17.53 -20.33
CA ARG A 231 -8.71 17.24 -19.90
C ARG A 231 -8.36 15.74 -20.02
N GLN A 232 -9.31 14.86 -19.79
CA GLN A 232 -9.13 13.42 -20.02
C GLN A 232 -8.93 13.11 -21.50
N GLN A 233 -9.64 13.79 -22.39
CA GLN A 233 -9.45 13.66 -23.84
C GLN A 233 -8.03 14.06 -24.25
N GLU A 234 -7.54 15.19 -23.74
CA GLU A 234 -6.16 15.64 -23.99
C GLU A 234 -5.11 14.59 -23.54
N ILE A 235 -5.35 13.93 -22.40
CA ILE A 235 -4.51 12.82 -21.91
C ILE A 235 -4.58 11.63 -22.88
N ASN A 236 -5.79 11.24 -23.30
CA ASN A 236 -6.01 10.13 -24.23
C ASN A 236 -5.32 10.38 -25.57
N ASP A 237 -5.46 11.58 -26.14
CA ASP A 237 -4.86 11.96 -27.41
C ASP A 237 -3.33 11.95 -27.34
N THR A 238 -2.76 12.47 -26.24
CA THR A 238 -1.31 12.45 -25.99
C THR A 238 -0.78 11.01 -25.90
N LEU A 239 -1.46 10.14 -25.16
CA LEU A 239 -1.07 8.74 -25.01
C LEU A 239 -1.22 7.97 -26.33
N LYS A 240 -2.26 8.27 -27.11
CA LYS A 240 -2.47 7.67 -28.42
C LYS A 240 -1.35 8.02 -29.40
N GLN A 241 -0.85 9.25 -29.38
CA GLN A 241 0.34 9.66 -30.17
C GLN A 241 1.60 8.88 -29.77
N GLN A 242 1.67 8.41 -28.53
CA GLN A 242 2.76 7.57 -28.01
C GLN A 242 2.52 6.06 -28.23
N GLY A 243 1.42 5.66 -28.88
CA GLY A 243 1.06 4.27 -29.12
C GLY A 243 0.31 3.58 -27.97
N PHE A 244 -0.16 4.34 -26.97
CA PHE A 244 -0.86 3.82 -25.80
C PHE A 244 -2.37 4.13 -25.85
N TYR A 245 -3.21 3.10 -25.79
CA TYR A 245 -4.68 3.24 -25.83
C TYR A 245 -5.29 3.31 -24.43
N ASN A 246 -5.44 4.53 -23.89
CA ASN A 246 -5.89 4.76 -22.52
C ASN A 246 -7.38 4.50 -22.28
N GLU A 247 -8.20 4.67 -23.30
CA GLU A 247 -9.64 4.51 -23.18
C GLU A 247 -10.03 3.08 -22.83
N VAL A 248 -11.10 2.93 -22.04
CA VAL A 248 -11.65 1.63 -21.64
C VAL A 248 -13.09 1.59 -22.10
N ASP A 249 -13.44 0.67 -23.01
CA ASP A 249 -14.82 0.49 -23.47
C ASP A 249 -15.71 -0.06 -22.33
N HIS A 250 -16.99 0.25 -22.42
CA HIS A 250 -18.09 -0.32 -21.65
C HIS A 250 -18.43 -1.75 -22.09
N ARG A 251 -18.06 -2.16 -23.31
CA ARG A 251 -18.30 -3.54 -23.79
C ARG A 251 -17.32 -4.52 -23.15
N TRP A 252 -17.88 -5.50 -22.45
CA TRP A 252 -17.17 -6.69 -22.02
C TRP A 252 -17.28 -7.74 -23.12
N THR A 253 -16.22 -7.89 -23.91
CA THR A 253 -16.02 -9.07 -24.76
C THR A 253 -14.88 -9.86 -24.13
N TRP A 254 -15.20 -10.87 -23.33
CA TRP A 254 -14.21 -11.90 -23.10
C TRP A 254 -13.97 -12.59 -24.46
N ARG A 255 -12.72 -12.91 -24.77
CA ARG A 255 -12.40 -13.72 -25.94
C ARG A 255 -12.99 -15.10 -25.67
N ASP A 256 -14.12 -15.43 -26.29
CA ASP A 256 -14.61 -16.80 -26.36
C ASP A 256 -13.62 -17.61 -27.23
N ASP A 257 -12.45 -17.93 -26.65
CA ASP A 257 -11.44 -18.85 -27.18
C ASP A 257 -11.38 -20.08 -26.25
#